data_AF-A0A529X6P3-F1
#
_entry.id   AF-A0A529X6P3-F1
#
_cell.length_a   1.000
_cell.length_b   1.000
_cell.length_c   1.000
_cell.angle_alpha   90.00
_cell.angle_beta   90.00
_cell.angle_gamma   90.00
#
_symmetry.space_group_name_H-M   'P 1'
#
loop_
_entity.id
_entity.type
_entity.pdbx_description
1 polymer ?
#
loop_
_entity_poly.entity_id
_entity_poly.type
_entity_poly.pdbx_seq_one_letter_code
_entity_poly.pdbx_strand_id
1 'polypeptide(L)' 'PERIAAEWWRQLPGEEEAPTRDYYRIEDSEGRRYWLYRQGLYGNAPQAASPRWYMHGVFA' A
#
# COMPACT_ATOMS: atom_id res chain seq x y z
N PRO A 1 10.92 6.13 -5.48
CA PRO A 1 9.75 5.33 -5.07
C PRO A 1 9.90 3.89 -5.55
N GLU A 2 10.14 2.96 -4.63
CA GLU A 2 10.30 1.54 -4.93
C GLU A 2 8.93 0.85 -4.87
N ARG A 3 8.53 0.17 -5.93
CA ARG A 3 7.26 -0.55 -6.02
C ARG A 3 7.50 -2.02 -5.74
N ILE A 4 7.24 -2.44 -4.51
CA ILE A 4 7.22 -3.86 -4.13
C ILE A 4 5.78 -4.35 -4.32
N ALA A 5 5.53 -5.08 -5.41
CA ALA A 5 4.26 -5.77 -5.62
C ALA A 5 4.07 -6.86 -4.55
N ALA A 6 2.83 -7.28 -4.31
CA ALA A 6 2.56 -8.42 -3.45
C ALA A 6 3.34 -9.65 -3.93
N GLU A 7 3.76 -10.50 -2.98
CA GLU A 7 4.49 -11.74 -3.28
C GLU A 7 3.59 -12.69 -4.08
N TRP A 8 3.69 -12.63 -5.40
CA TRP A 8 2.90 -13.45 -6.34
C TRP A 8 3.11 -14.95 -6.13
N TRP A 9 4.20 -15.36 -5.47
CA TRP A 9 4.48 -16.75 -5.08
C TRP A 9 3.71 -17.24 -3.84
N ARG A 10 3.02 -16.36 -3.10
CA ARG A 10 2.17 -16.76 -1.96
C ARG A 10 0.67 -16.81 -2.29
N GLN A 11 0.28 -16.48 -3.52
CA GLN A 11 -1.11 -16.62 -3.96
C GLN A 11 -1.41 -18.10 -4.20
N LEU A 12 -2.30 -18.69 -3.40
CA LEU A 12 -2.79 -20.04 -3.66
C LEU A 12 -3.71 -20.02 -4.89
N PRO A 13 -3.75 -21.08 -5.71
CA PRO A 13 -4.68 -21.16 -6.84
C PRO A 13 -6.13 -21.04 -6.34
N GLY A 14 -6.84 -19.99 -6.75
CA GLY A 14 -8.22 -19.73 -6.35
C GLY A 14 -8.41 -18.69 -5.24
N GLU A 15 -7.33 -18.11 -4.70
CA GLU A 15 -7.45 -16.92 -3.84
C GLU A 15 -7.61 -15.64 -4.68
N GLU A 16 -8.46 -14.72 -4.22
CA GLU A 16 -8.58 -13.38 -4.82
C GLU A 16 -7.20 -12.71 -4.82
N GLU A 17 -6.85 -12.04 -5.93
CA GLU A 17 -5.58 -11.30 -6.03
C GLU A 17 -5.42 -10.38 -4.82
N ALA A 18 -4.41 -10.66 -3.99
CA ALA A 18 -4.09 -9.81 -2.84
C ALA A 18 -4.05 -8.34 -3.29
N PRO A 19 -4.82 -7.45 -2.67
CA PRO A 19 -5.05 -6.11 -3.21
C PRO A 19 -3.74 -5.35 -3.32
N THR A 20 -3.50 -4.73 -4.48
CA THR A 20 -2.29 -3.95 -4.77
C THR A 20 -1.99 -2.95 -3.66
N ARG A 21 -0.74 -2.99 -3.17
CA ARG A 21 -0.22 -2.08 -2.15
C ARG A 21 0.87 -1.20 -2.73
N ASP A 22 0.66 0.11 -2.69
CA ASP A 22 1.72 1.08 -3.00
C ASP A 22 2.37 1.55 -1.70
N TYR A 23 3.71 1.46 -1.60
CA TYR A 23 4.47 1.86 -0.42
C TYR A 23 5.08 3.24 -0.58
N TYR A 24 5.04 4.00 0.51
CA TYR A 24 5.53 5.38 0.59
C TYR A 24 6.36 5.55 1.85
N ARG A 25 7.48 6.27 1.71
CA ARG A 25 8.25 6.76 2.85
C ARG A 25 7.93 8.24 3.03
N ILE A 26 7.39 8.60 4.17
CA ILE A 26 7.13 9.99 4.54
C ILE A 26 8.08 10.41 5.67
N GLU A 27 8.38 11.70 5.72
CA GLU A 27 9.16 12.32 6.77
C GLU A 27 8.35 13.49 7.32
N ASP A 28 8.29 13.63 8.64
CA ASP A 28 7.64 14.79 9.26
C ASP A 28 8.62 15.95 9.49
N SER A 29 8.11 17.07 9.99
CA SER A 29 8.93 18.26 10.25
C SER A 29 9.99 18.08 11.34
N GLU A 30 9.89 17.00 12.14
CA GLU A 30 10.85 16.66 13.19
C GLU A 30 11.88 15.62 12.69
N GLY A 31 11.82 15.22 11.41
CA GLY A 31 12.72 14.25 10.80
C GLY A 31 12.36 12.79 11.09
N ARG A 32 11.20 12.50 11.68
CA ARG A 32 10.75 11.12 11.90
C ARG A 32 10.27 10.53 10.59
N ARG A 33 10.67 9.28 10.32
CA ARG A 33 10.39 8.60 9.05
C ARG A 33 9.37 7.49 9.26
N TYR A 34 8.37 7.46 8.39
CA TYR A 34 7.27 6.50 8.45
C TYR A 34 7.11 5.78 7.12
N TRP A 35 6.74 4.51 7.21
CA TRP A 35 6.27 3.74 6.07
C TRP A 35 4.75 3.71 6.07
N LEU A 36 4.17 4.25 5.00
CA LEU A 36 2.75 4.11 4.71
C LEU A 36 2.59 3.17 3.54
N TYR A 37 1.48 2.45 3.52
CA TYR A 37 1.02 1.79 2.31
C TYR A 37 -0.44 2.12 2.04
N ARG A 38 -0.76 2.16 0.75
CA ARG A 38 -2.10 2.39 0.25
C ARG A 38 -2.64 1.09 -0.32
N GLN A 39 -3.80 0.68 0.15
CA GLN A 39 -4.54 -0.47 -0.40
C GLN A 39 -5.67 0.04 -1.30
N GLY A 40 -5.70 -0.49 -2.53
CA GLY A 40 -6.69 -0.14 -3.54
C GLY A 40 -6.19 0.90 -4.54
N LEU A 41 -6.69 0.81 -5.77
CA LEU A 41 -6.35 1.71 -6.87
C LEU A 41 -7.26 2.94 -6.86
N TYR A 42 -6.75 4.07 -7.35
CA TYR A 42 -7.63 5.19 -7.70
C TYR A 42 -8.44 4.76 -8.92
N GLY A 43 -9.69 4.34 -8.71
CA GLY A 43 -10.63 4.08 -9.79
C GLY A 43 -11.44 5.34 -10.09
N ASN A 44 -11.57 5.70 -11.36
CA ASN A 44 -12.49 6.75 -11.81
C ASN A 44 -13.95 6.24 -11.89
N ALA A 45 -14.22 5.02 -11.43
CA ALA A 45 -15.55 4.45 -11.41
C ALA A 45 -16.35 5.02 -10.22
N PRO A 46 -17.64 5.36 -10.39
CA PRO A 46 -18.47 5.93 -9.32
C PRO A 46 -18.68 5.00 -8.11
N GLN A 47 -18.30 3.71 -8.19
CA GLN A 47 -18.29 2.76 -7.07
C GLN A 47 -16.87 2.37 -6.60
N ALA A 48 -15.81 2.98 -7.15
CA ALA A 48 -14.45 2.69 -6.68
C ALA A 48 -14.31 3.21 -5.25
N ALA A 49 -14.22 2.29 -4.29
CA ALA A 49 -13.97 2.64 -2.90
C ALA A 49 -12.71 3.49 -2.81
N SER A 50 -12.77 4.62 -2.08
CA SER A 50 -11.60 5.46 -1.87
C SER A 50 -10.45 4.62 -1.30
N PRO A 51 -9.21 4.80 -1.80
CA PRO A 51 -8.11 3.99 -1.35
C PRO A 51 -7.88 4.20 0.14
N ARG A 52 -7.64 3.09 0.85
CA ARG A 52 -7.38 3.11 2.29
C ARG A 52 -5.90 3.20 2.54
N TRP A 53 -5.54 4.01 3.53
CA TRP A 53 -4.16 4.23 3.93
C TRP A 53 -3.89 3.55 5.26
N TYR A 54 -2.72 2.95 5.38
CA TYR A 54 -2.27 2.24 6.55
C TYR A 54 -0.80 2.58 6.84
N MET A 55 -0.43 2.60 8.12
CA MET A 55 0.95 2.71 8.55
C MET A 55 1.55 1.31 8.66
N HIS A 56 2.67 1.06 7.99
CA HIS A 56 3.43 -0.18 8.11
C HIS A 56 4.36 -0.15 9.32
N GLY A 57 4.98 0.99 9.59
CA GLY A 57 5.89 1.14 10.72
C GLY A 57 6.63 2.48 10.75
N VAL A 58 7.34 2.71 11.84
CA VAL A 58 8.17 3.91 12.07
C VAL A 58 9.63 3.48 12.01
N PHE A 59 10.46 4.24 11.30
CA PHE A 59 11.91 4.06 11.30
C PHE A 59 12.54 5.15 12.16
N ALA A 60 13.36 4.74 13.12
CA ALA A 60 14.15 5.63 13.97
C ALA A 60 15.19 6.44 13.16
#